data_AF-A0A2N4UC80-F1
#
_entry.id   AF-A0A2N4UC80-F1
#
_cell.length_a   1.000
_cell.length_b   1.000
_cell.length_c   1.000
_cell.angle_alpha   90.00
_cell.angle_beta   90.00
_cell.angle_gamma   90.00
#
_symmetry.space_group_name_H-M   'P 1'
#
loop_
_entity.id
_entity.type
_entity.pdbx_description
1 polymer ?
#
loop_
_entity_poly.entity_id
_entity_poly.type
_entity_poly.pdbx_seq_one_letter_code
_entity_poly.pdbx_strand_id
1 'polypeptide(L)'
;MNTTNKNRAAYQRLALAGVTTILCGALGACAVPSTPVQVTTAAQLTPPTPTSHDLRNLPPPKGKVVVAVYGFRDQTGQYKPSPDSSFSTSVTQGAASMLVKALRESGWFTPVERESLQELLTERRIVRALDGSQAKDAPEIFIPALVPASILIDGGIISYESNVRSGGLGAKFLGVGLSTQYRMDQVTIGLRSVDIRTGQVLQTVSTTKTIFSYEVRPSVYKFVNFKDLLEIEGGITTNEPAQLCVKEAIEAAVVHLTVQGLKDRNWVLRNENDWNLPVIQNYLREATNYASVPLNMPADSNTTAVSPAPKDL
;
A
#
# COMPACT_ATOMS: atom_id res chain seq x y z
N MET A 1 58.55 12.37 -60.87
CA MET A 1 58.61 12.57 -59.40
C MET A 1 57.24 13.06 -58.91
N ASN A 2 56.19 12.21 -58.84
CA ASN A 2 54.89 12.59 -58.23
C ASN A 2 53.83 11.46 -58.04
N THR A 3 54.22 10.19 -57.91
CA THR A 3 53.26 9.08 -57.72
C THR A 3 53.20 8.52 -56.30
N THR A 4 54.26 8.69 -55.51
CA THR A 4 54.36 8.14 -54.14
C THR A 4 53.58 8.94 -53.09
N ASN A 5 53.41 10.25 -53.28
CA ASN A 5 52.73 11.11 -52.29
C ASN A 5 51.19 11.02 -52.37
N LYS A 6 50.65 10.73 -53.56
CA LYS A 6 49.20 10.59 -53.80
C LYS A 6 48.64 9.33 -53.12
N ASN A 7 49.42 8.26 -53.08
CA ASN A 7 49.04 7.01 -52.43
C ASN A 7 49.04 7.14 -50.90
N ARG A 8 50.00 7.83 -50.29
CA ARG A 8 50.01 8.07 -48.83
C ARG A 8 48.80 8.85 -48.33
N ALA A 9 48.40 9.89 -49.05
CA ALA A 9 47.20 10.67 -48.71
C ALA A 9 45.90 9.84 -48.86
N ALA A 10 45.85 8.91 -49.84
CA ALA A 10 44.73 7.98 -49.99
C ALA A 10 44.66 6.97 -48.84
N TYR A 11 45.80 6.39 -48.43
CA TYR A 11 45.87 5.47 -47.29
C TYR A 11 45.51 6.15 -45.95
N GLN A 12 45.90 7.41 -45.75
CA GLN A 12 45.52 8.17 -44.55
C GLN A 12 44.02 8.48 -44.49
N ARG A 13 43.40 8.82 -45.63
CA ARG A 13 41.94 9.04 -45.70
C ARG A 13 41.14 7.75 -45.48
N LEU A 14 41.63 6.62 -45.99
CA LEU A 14 41.05 5.30 -45.76
C LEU A 14 41.20 4.84 -44.31
N ALA A 15 42.35 5.08 -43.68
CA ALA A 15 42.58 4.77 -42.28
C ALA A 15 41.69 5.62 -41.35
N LEU A 16 41.55 6.92 -41.65
CA LEU A 16 40.68 7.81 -40.88
C LEU A 16 39.20 7.40 -41.03
N ALA A 17 38.75 7.05 -42.24
CA ALA A 17 37.40 6.54 -42.46
C ALA A 17 37.14 5.21 -41.71
N GLY A 18 38.12 4.31 -41.68
CA GLY A 18 38.05 3.06 -40.91
C GLY A 18 37.89 3.29 -39.41
N VAL A 19 38.67 4.22 -38.84
CA VAL A 19 38.59 4.57 -37.40
C VAL A 19 37.26 5.22 -37.05
N THR A 20 36.74 6.13 -37.89
CA THR A 20 35.43 6.77 -37.63
C THR A 20 34.27 5.76 -37.72
N THR A 21 34.37 4.77 -38.62
CA THR A 21 33.33 3.74 -38.77
C THR A 21 33.33 2.77 -37.59
N ILE A 22 34.51 2.43 -37.04
CA ILE A 22 34.65 1.61 -35.82
C ILE A 22 34.15 2.37 -34.59
N LEU A 23 34.43 3.67 -34.49
CA LEU A 23 33.98 4.51 -33.37
C LEU A 23 32.45 4.71 -33.37
N CYS A 24 31.83 4.93 -34.54
CA CYS A 24 30.38 4.98 -34.67
C CYS A 24 29.70 3.62 -34.39
N GLY A 25 30.35 2.51 -34.73
CA GLY A 25 29.86 1.17 -34.39
C GLY A 25 29.86 0.88 -32.88
N ALA A 26 30.86 1.39 -32.15
CA ALA A 26 30.93 1.24 -30.69
C ALA A 26 29.86 2.07 -29.94
N LEU A 27 29.43 3.21 -30.50
CA LEU A 27 28.39 4.06 -29.90
C LEU A 27 26.97 3.51 -30.10
N GLY A 28 26.73 2.71 -31.15
CA GLY A 28 25.43 2.06 -31.39
C GLY A 28 25.11 0.90 -30.43
N ALA A 29 26.11 0.34 -29.76
CA ALA A 29 25.95 -0.80 -28.86
C ALA A 29 25.40 -0.45 -27.46
N CYS A 30 25.25 0.84 -27.14
CA CYS A 30 24.71 1.30 -25.85
C CYS A 30 23.20 1.57 -25.88
N ALA A 31 22.53 1.42 -27.03
CA ALA A 31 21.08 1.49 -27.09
C ALA A 31 20.50 0.14 -26.64
N VAL A 32 20.14 0.01 -25.36
CA VAL A 32 19.29 -1.08 -24.89
C VAL A 32 17.90 -0.81 -25.47
N PRO A 33 17.40 -1.57 -26.47
CA PRO A 33 16.04 -1.39 -26.91
C PRO A 33 15.13 -1.78 -25.75
N SER A 34 14.33 -0.83 -25.26
CA SER A 34 13.22 -1.11 -24.36
C SER A 34 12.16 -1.89 -25.16
N THR A 35 12.34 -3.20 -25.31
CA THR A 35 11.31 -4.04 -25.90
C THR A 35 10.07 -3.95 -25.02
N PRO A 36 8.90 -3.56 -25.56
CA PRO A 36 7.68 -3.55 -24.76
C PRO A 36 7.46 -4.96 -24.23
N VAL A 37 7.27 -5.07 -22.91
CA VAL A 37 6.98 -6.34 -22.24
C VAL A 37 5.75 -6.92 -22.90
N GLN A 38 5.88 -8.10 -23.52
CA GLN A 38 4.73 -8.79 -24.09
C GLN A 38 3.72 -9.04 -22.95
N VAL A 39 2.50 -8.53 -23.12
CA VAL A 39 1.39 -8.75 -22.19
C VAL A 39 0.91 -10.18 -22.38
N THR A 40 1.55 -11.12 -21.70
CA THR A 40 1.27 -12.56 -21.79
C THR A 40 0.40 -13.07 -20.63
N THR A 41 0.08 -12.21 -19.66
CA THR A 41 -0.66 -12.57 -18.45
C THR A 41 -2.12 -12.17 -18.55
N ALA A 42 -3.03 -13.11 -18.29
CA ALA A 42 -4.46 -12.84 -18.21
C ALA A 42 -4.80 -12.00 -16.97
N ALA A 43 -5.82 -11.15 -17.06
CA ALA A 43 -6.32 -10.42 -15.90
C ALA A 43 -6.87 -11.39 -14.84
N GLN A 44 -6.53 -11.13 -13.57
CA GLN A 44 -6.96 -11.94 -12.43
C GLN A 44 -7.50 -11.03 -11.31
N LEU A 45 -8.30 -11.61 -10.42
CA LEU A 45 -8.69 -10.91 -9.19
C LEU A 45 -7.44 -10.58 -8.36
N THR A 46 -7.43 -9.42 -7.72
CA THR A 46 -6.34 -9.04 -6.81
C THR A 46 -6.17 -10.11 -5.74
N PRO A 47 -4.96 -10.68 -5.57
CA PRO A 47 -4.74 -11.77 -4.63
C PRO A 47 -5.05 -11.35 -3.18
N PRO A 48 -5.47 -12.30 -2.32
CA PRO A 48 -5.60 -12.05 -0.90
C PRO A 48 -4.24 -11.74 -0.27
N THR A 49 -4.24 -10.90 0.76
CA THR A 49 -3.09 -10.66 1.64
C THR A 49 -3.16 -11.64 2.82
N PRO A 50 -2.10 -11.81 3.63
CA PRO A 50 -2.18 -12.56 4.87
C PRO A 50 -3.33 -12.09 5.77
N THR A 51 -3.54 -10.76 5.84
CA THR A 51 -4.62 -10.16 6.63
C THR A 51 -6.01 -10.37 6.03
N SER A 52 -6.13 -10.57 4.71
CA SER A 52 -7.42 -10.89 4.08
C SER A 52 -8.04 -12.17 4.63
N HIS A 53 -7.22 -13.14 5.06
CA HIS A 53 -7.70 -14.38 5.67
C HIS A 53 -8.34 -14.10 7.04
N ASP A 54 -7.63 -13.38 7.91
CA ASP A 54 -8.15 -13.02 9.24
C ASP A 54 -9.42 -12.19 9.15
N LEU A 55 -9.43 -11.21 8.26
CA LEU A 55 -10.58 -10.33 8.02
C LEU A 55 -11.85 -11.11 7.68
N ARG A 56 -11.75 -12.09 6.77
CA ARG A 56 -12.90 -12.89 6.32
C ARG A 56 -13.33 -13.96 7.32
N ASN A 57 -12.41 -14.38 8.19
CA ASN A 57 -12.64 -15.41 9.22
C ASN A 57 -12.96 -14.83 10.59
N LEU A 58 -13.26 -13.53 10.68
CA LEU A 58 -13.79 -12.95 11.91
C LEU A 58 -15.10 -13.65 12.31
N PRO A 59 -15.31 -13.97 13.60
CA PRO A 59 -16.56 -14.54 14.05
C PRO A 59 -17.71 -13.58 13.77
N PRO A 60 -18.91 -14.07 13.44
CA PRO A 60 -19.99 -13.21 12.99
C PRO A 60 -20.56 -12.33 14.12
N PRO A 61 -21.04 -11.12 13.80
CA PRO A 61 -21.69 -10.24 14.77
C PRO A 61 -23.12 -10.70 15.09
N LYS A 62 -23.65 -10.25 16.24
CA LYS A 62 -25.08 -10.38 16.58
C LYS A 62 -25.97 -9.65 15.57
N GLY A 63 -25.47 -8.56 15.01
CA GLY A 63 -26.08 -7.81 13.92
C GLY A 63 -25.03 -6.95 13.23
N LYS A 64 -25.09 -6.86 11.91
CA LYS A 64 -24.15 -6.02 11.14
C LYS A 64 -24.36 -4.56 11.45
N VAL A 65 -23.26 -3.81 11.52
CA VAL A 65 -23.28 -2.39 11.83
C VAL A 65 -23.28 -1.59 10.53
N VAL A 66 -24.25 -0.69 10.36
CA VAL A 66 -24.33 0.13 9.15
C VAL A 66 -23.33 1.28 9.26
N VAL A 67 -22.40 1.37 8.31
CA VAL A 67 -21.30 2.35 8.35
C VAL A 67 -21.29 3.24 7.12
N ALA A 68 -21.02 4.52 7.32
CA ALA A 68 -20.76 5.46 6.23
C ALA A 68 -19.25 5.69 6.09
N VAL A 69 -18.77 5.77 4.84
CA VAL A 69 -17.40 6.18 4.50
C VAL A 69 -17.51 7.33 3.50
N TYR A 70 -17.08 8.53 3.86
CA TYR A 70 -17.19 9.71 2.98
C TYR A 70 -15.95 9.90 2.12
N GLY A 71 -14.78 9.86 2.73
CA GLY A 71 -13.51 10.03 2.04
C GLY A 71 -12.41 9.35 2.82
N PHE A 72 -11.53 8.68 2.09
CA PHE A 72 -10.34 8.06 2.64
C PHE A 72 -9.19 8.36 1.70
N ARG A 73 -8.45 9.43 2.03
CA ARG A 73 -7.50 10.08 1.12
C ARG A 73 -6.07 9.84 1.56
N ASP A 74 -5.16 10.07 0.62
CA ASP A 74 -3.75 10.22 0.90
C ASP A 74 -3.50 11.56 1.62
N GLN A 75 -3.01 11.49 2.85
CA GLN A 75 -2.63 12.64 3.68
C GLN A 75 -1.12 12.75 3.85
N THR A 76 -0.34 11.91 3.15
CA THR A 76 1.13 11.86 3.26
C THR A 76 1.80 13.00 2.49
N GLY A 77 1.15 13.49 1.43
CA GLY A 77 1.71 14.49 0.52
C GLY A 77 2.90 13.99 -0.31
N GLN A 78 3.12 12.67 -0.38
CA GLN A 78 4.31 12.10 -1.00
C GLN A 78 4.14 11.90 -2.51
N TYR A 79 5.11 12.41 -3.26
CA TYR A 79 5.25 12.20 -4.69
C TYR A 79 6.49 11.36 -4.99
N LYS A 80 6.49 10.68 -6.14
CA LYS A 80 7.62 9.87 -6.55
C LYS A 80 8.82 10.75 -6.89
N PRO A 81 10.04 10.35 -6.47
CA PRO A 81 11.25 11.06 -6.85
C PRO A 81 11.57 10.85 -8.34
N SER A 82 12.46 11.70 -8.87
CA SER A 82 13.04 11.52 -10.21
C SER A 82 13.61 10.11 -10.38
N PRO A 83 13.45 9.45 -11.54
CA PRO A 83 13.05 9.98 -12.85
C PRO A 83 11.54 10.04 -13.11
N ASP A 84 10.70 9.65 -12.16
CA ASP A 84 9.25 9.67 -12.34
C ASP A 84 8.69 11.10 -12.45
N SER A 85 7.50 11.24 -13.03
CA SER A 85 6.81 12.53 -13.12
C SER A 85 6.51 13.09 -11.73
N SER A 86 6.76 14.38 -11.53
CA SER A 86 6.49 15.10 -10.28
C SER A 86 5.01 15.13 -9.87
N PHE A 87 4.09 14.78 -10.77
CA PHE A 87 2.66 14.62 -10.48
C PHE A 87 2.27 13.21 -10.03
N SER A 88 3.21 12.26 -10.06
CA SER A 88 2.95 10.87 -9.68
C SER A 88 3.00 10.74 -8.16
N THR A 89 1.87 10.40 -7.54
CA THR A 89 1.83 10.14 -6.10
C THR A 89 2.55 8.83 -5.77
N SER A 90 3.20 8.79 -4.60
CA SER A 90 3.85 7.57 -4.11
C SER A 90 2.86 6.54 -3.61
N VAL A 91 1.66 7.00 -3.22
CA VAL A 91 0.59 6.14 -2.71
C VAL A 91 -0.67 6.24 -3.57
N THR A 92 -1.49 5.20 -3.53
CA THR A 92 -2.74 5.10 -4.29
C THR A 92 -3.78 6.11 -3.83
N GLN A 93 -4.53 6.66 -4.79
CA GLN A 93 -5.72 7.48 -4.54
C GLN A 93 -7.02 6.66 -4.47
N GLY A 94 -6.95 5.34 -4.68
CA GLY A 94 -8.09 4.41 -4.67
C GLY A 94 -8.36 3.75 -3.32
N ALA A 95 -7.86 4.32 -2.23
CA ALA A 95 -7.86 3.67 -0.92
C ALA A 95 -9.27 3.62 -0.27
N ALA A 96 -10.16 4.56 -0.60
CA ALA A 96 -11.56 4.52 -0.17
C ALA A 96 -12.30 3.26 -0.63
N SER A 97 -12.14 2.87 -1.91
CA SER A 97 -12.73 1.64 -2.43
C SER A 97 -12.15 0.38 -1.75
N MET A 98 -10.88 0.40 -1.37
CA MET A 98 -10.26 -0.70 -0.60
C MET A 98 -10.85 -0.80 0.81
N LEU A 99 -11.07 0.33 1.48
CA LEU A 99 -11.69 0.37 2.81
C LEU A 99 -13.13 -0.14 2.76
N VAL A 100 -13.96 0.35 1.83
CA VAL A 100 -15.34 -0.12 1.66
C VAL A 100 -15.39 -1.63 1.38
N LYS A 101 -14.46 -2.13 0.55
CA LYS A 101 -14.32 -3.57 0.30
C LYS A 101 -13.95 -4.33 1.56
N ALA A 102 -12.95 -3.88 2.32
CA ALA A 102 -12.53 -4.53 3.56
C ALA A 102 -13.65 -4.56 4.61
N LEU A 103 -14.37 -3.44 4.79
CA LEU A 103 -15.54 -3.36 5.66
C LEU A 103 -16.62 -4.37 5.25
N ARG A 104 -16.92 -4.49 3.96
CA ARG A 104 -17.90 -5.46 3.45
C ARG A 104 -17.44 -6.91 3.60
N GLU A 105 -16.19 -7.21 3.27
CA GLU A 105 -15.62 -8.56 3.33
C GLU A 105 -15.44 -9.05 4.77
N SER A 106 -15.30 -8.15 5.75
CA SER A 106 -15.26 -8.51 7.17
C SER A 106 -16.52 -9.23 7.66
N GLY A 107 -17.66 -9.02 6.99
CA GLY A 107 -18.96 -9.52 7.44
C GLY A 107 -19.53 -8.78 8.66
N TRP A 108 -18.79 -7.85 9.28
CA TRP A 108 -19.22 -7.06 10.44
C TRP A 108 -20.02 -5.83 10.07
N PHE A 109 -19.72 -5.24 8.92
CA PHE A 109 -20.24 -3.95 8.52
C PHE A 109 -21.12 -4.03 7.27
N THR A 110 -22.09 -3.13 7.20
CA THR A 110 -22.87 -2.84 6.00
C THR A 110 -22.52 -1.41 5.55
N PRO A 111 -21.51 -1.25 4.69
CA PRO A 111 -21.14 0.07 4.20
C PRO A 111 -22.26 0.65 3.32
N VAL A 112 -22.55 1.93 3.51
CA VAL A 112 -23.45 2.72 2.66
C VAL A 112 -22.65 3.71 1.82
N GLU A 113 -23.06 3.86 0.56
CA GLU A 113 -22.39 4.76 -0.39
C GLU A 113 -22.55 6.23 0.03
N ARG A 114 -21.44 6.94 0.20
CA ARG A 114 -21.37 8.36 0.53
C ARG A 114 -20.28 9.11 -0.23
N GLU A 115 -19.34 8.40 -0.85
CA GLU A 115 -18.32 9.01 -1.70
C GLU A 115 -18.97 9.58 -2.97
N SER A 116 -19.87 8.82 -3.59
CA SER A 116 -20.64 9.24 -4.77
C SER A 116 -22.12 9.53 -4.46
N LEU A 117 -22.37 10.23 -3.35
CA LEU A 117 -23.74 10.52 -2.91
C LEU A 117 -24.51 11.37 -3.92
N GLN A 118 -23.84 12.32 -4.57
CA GLN A 118 -24.50 13.24 -5.51
C GLN A 118 -24.99 12.50 -6.77
N GLU A 119 -24.17 11.60 -7.29
CA GLU A 119 -24.49 10.72 -8.42
C GLU A 119 -25.67 9.82 -8.05
N LEU A 120 -25.63 9.21 -6.86
CA LEU A 120 -26.71 8.36 -6.35
C LEU A 120 -28.03 9.13 -6.20
N LEU A 121 -27.99 10.35 -5.67
CA LEU A 121 -29.17 11.21 -5.52
C LEU A 121 -29.71 11.66 -6.88
N THR A 122 -28.84 11.90 -7.85
CA THR A 122 -29.22 12.24 -9.22
C THR A 122 -29.94 11.08 -9.88
N GLU A 123 -29.40 9.86 -9.77
CA GLU A 123 -30.05 8.66 -10.31
C GLU A 123 -31.43 8.43 -9.68
N ARG A 124 -31.54 8.56 -8.36
CA ARG A 124 -32.83 8.44 -7.67
C ARG A 124 -33.83 9.52 -8.08
N ARG A 125 -33.37 10.73 -8.43
CA ARG A 125 -34.23 11.79 -8.96
C ARG A 125 -34.74 11.43 -10.36
N ILE A 126 -33.87 10.87 -11.21
CA ILE A 126 -34.26 10.38 -12.54
C ILE A 126 -35.36 9.33 -12.42
N VAL A 127 -35.17 8.32 -11.57
CA VAL A 127 -36.17 7.26 -11.38
C VAL A 127 -37.50 7.82 -10.83
N ARG A 128 -37.47 8.78 -9.91
CA ARG A 128 -38.71 9.46 -9.43
C ARG A 128 -39.42 10.26 -10.51
N ALA A 129 -38.68 10.86 -11.44
CA ALA A 129 -39.29 11.62 -12.54
C ALA A 129 -40.00 10.73 -13.55
N LEU A 130 -39.71 9.42 -13.57
CA LEU A 130 -40.41 8.45 -14.40
C LEU A 130 -41.76 8.02 -13.79
N ASP A 131 -41.98 8.29 -12.51
CA ASP A 131 -43.24 7.99 -11.84
C ASP A 131 -44.40 8.75 -12.49
N GLY A 132 -45.47 8.05 -12.85
CA GLY A 132 -46.61 8.58 -13.62
C GLY A 132 -46.41 8.72 -15.13
N SER A 133 -45.19 8.51 -15.67
CA SER A 133 -44.94 8.47 -17.12
C SER A 133 -44.96 7.06 -17.71
N GLN A 134 -45.13 6.05 -16.85
CA GLN A 134 -45.18 4.64 -17.20
C GLN A 134 -46.52 4.26 -17.86
N ALA A 135 -46.52 3.17 -18.63
CA ALA A 135 -47.76 2.57 -19.12
C ALA A 135 -48.67 2.15 -17.95
N LYS A 136 -50.00 2.13 -18.15
CA LYS A 136 -50.99 1.85 -17.09
C LYS A 136 -50.79 0.51 -16.35
N ASP A 137 -50.11 -0.45 -16.99
CA ASP A 137 -49.86 -1.79 -16.45
C ASP A 137 -48.44 -1.97 -15.90
N ALA A 138 -47.63 -0.90 -15.83
CA ALA A 138 -46.28 -0.98 -15.31
C ALA A 138 -46.26 -1.11 -13.78
N PRO A 139 -45.26 -1.80 -13.20
CA PRO A 139 -45.07 -1.85 -11.75
C PRO A 139 -44.88 -0.45 -11.16
N GLU A 140 -45.46 -0.21 -9.98
CA GLU A 140 -45.27 1.03 -9.24
C GLU A 140 -43.78 1.22 -8.88
N ILE A 141 -43.25 2.41 -9.17
CA ILE A 141 -41.85 2.74 -8.88
C ILE A 141 -41.74 3.09 -7.39
N PHE A 142 -41.32 2.13 -6.58
CA PHE A 142 -41.04 2.37 -5.16
C PHE A 142 -39.54 2.60 -4.90
N ILE A 143 -39.19 3.78 -4.41
CA ILE A 143 -37.81 4.11 -4.00
C ILE A 143 -37.74 4.35 -2.48
N PRO A 144 -37.28 3.38 -1.67
CA PRO A 144 -37.21 3.52 -0.22
C PRO A 144 -36.18 4.58 0.19
N ALA A 145 -36.33 5.15 1.39
CA ALA A 145 -35.37 6.10 1.96
C ALA A 145 -33.95 5.52 2.02
N LEU A 146 -32.93 6.38 1.98
CA LEU A 146 -31.54 5.94 2.13
C LEU A 146 -31.33 5.40 3.55
N VAL A 147 -30.63 4.27 3.65
CA VAL A 147 -30.31 3.66 4.94
C VAL A 147 -29.39 4.61 5.72
N PRO A 148 -29.76 5.03 6.95
CA PRO A 148 -28.88 5.81 7.81
C PRO A 148 -27.76 4.93 8.35
N ALA A 149 -26.54 5.45 8.39
CA ALA A 149 -25.45 4.80 9.09
C ALA A 149 -25.57 5.01 10.60
N SER A 150 -25.13 4.06 11.41
CA SER A 150 -24.98 4.25 12.86
C SER A 150 -23.61 4.80 13.24
N ILE A 151 -22.61 4.52 12.40
CA ILE A 151 -21.21 4.91 12.62
C ILE A 151 -20.66 5.52 11.35
N LEU A 152 -19.89 6.60 11.51
CA LEU A 152 -19.04 7.16 10.46
C LEU A 152 -17.63 6.57 10.64
N ILE A 153 -17.10 5.95 9.60
CA ILE A 153 -15.69 5.55 9.53
C ILE A 153 -14.95 6.63 8.77
N ASP A 154 -13.91 7.18 9.39
CA ASP A 154 -13.11 8.26 8.84
C ASP A 154 -11.61 7.95 9.03
N GLY A 155 -10.78 8.52 8.16
CA GLY A 155 -9.34 8.24 8.18
C GLY A 155 -8.64 8.50 6.85
N GLY A 156 -7.46 7.92 6.72
CA GLY A 156 -6.67 8.02 5.50
C GLY A 156 -5.32 7.34 5.61
N ILE A 157 -4.53 7.52 4.56
CA ILE A 157 -3.11 7.16 4.56
C ILE A 157 -2.37 8.33 5.20
N ILE A 158 -1.94 8.14 6.44
CA ILE A 158 -1.42 9.25 7.27
C ILE A 158 0.09 9.38 7.22
N SER A 159 0.81 8.31 6.84
CA SER A 159 2.26 8.37 6.63
C SER A 159 2.70 7.39 5.56
N TYR A 160 3.65 7.82 4.73
CA TYR A 160 4.41 6.97 3.82
C TYR A 160 5.87 7.39 3.90
N GLU A 161 6.75 6.43 4.16
CA GLU A 161 8.19 6.65 4.28
C GLU A 161 8.92 5.63 3.40
N SER A 162 9.90 6.08 2.63
CA SER A 162 10.72 5.24 1.76
C SER A 162 12.19 5.57 1.98
N ASN A 163 12.96 4.59 2.49
CA ASN A 163 14.36 4.78 2.84
C ASN A 163 15.24 3.71 2.20
N VAL A 164 16.34 4.11 1.57
CA VAL A 164 17.41 3.18 1.16
C VAL A 164 18.34 2.98 2.35
N ARG A 165 18.57 1.73 2.72
CA ARG A 165 19.46 1.28 3.79
C ARG A 165 20.48 0.28 3.23
N SER A 166 21.58 0.08 3.95
CA SER A 166 22.56 -0.97 3.65
C SER A 166 23.01 -1.62 4.96
N GLY A 167 23.38 -2.91 4.92
CA GLY A 167 23.83 -3.64 6.11
C GLY A 167 22.78 -3.77 7.23
N GLY A 168 23.25 -4.02 8.45
CA GLY A 168 22.43 -4.11 9.66
C GLY A 168 21.50 -5.31 9.73
N LEU A 169 20.53 -5.24 10.65
CA LEU A 169 19.49 -6.28 10.84
C LEU A 169 18.71 -6.56 9.54
N GLY A 170 18.47 -5.54 8.72
CA GLY A 170 17.75 -5.69 7.45
C GLY A 170 18.53 -6.46 6.38
N ALA A 171 19.86 -6.28 6.28
CA ALA A 171 20.68 -7.08 5.36
C ALA A 171 20.72 -8.57 5.79
N LYS A 172 20.85 -8.82 7.10
CA LYS A 172 20.74 -10.18 7.66
C LYS A 172 19.35 -10.79 7.42
N PHE A 173 18.29 -9.99 7.59
CA PHE A 173 16.89 -10.40 7.38
C PHE A 173 16.60 -10.75 5.92
N LEU A 174 17.13 -9.98 4.97
CA LEU A 174 16.96 -10.20 3.53
C LEU A 174 17.91 -11.25 2.93
N GLY A 175 18.88 -11.75 3.71
CA GLY A 175 19.91 -12.67 3.23
C GLY A 175 20.84 -12.03 2.19
N VAL A 176 21.04 -10.71 2.26
CA VAL A 176 21.90 -9.95 1.34
C VAL A 176 23.20 -9.54 2.03
N GLY A 177 24.25 -9.30 1.23
CA GLY A 177 25.56 -8.92 1.74
C GLY A 177 25.52 -7.59 2.51
N LEU A 178 26.51 -7.36 3.40
CA LEU A 178 26.60 -6.13 4.19
C LEU A 178 26.71 -4.85 3.34
N SER A 179 27.21 -4.97 2.11
CA SER A 179 27.32 -3.88 1.14
C SER A 179 26.11 -3.75 0.20
N THR A 180 25.14 -4.67 0.26
CA THR A 180 23.95 -4.62 -0.59
C THR A 180 22.97 -3.58 -0.05
N GLN A 181 22.60 -2.63 -0.90
CA GLN A 181 21.56 -1.67 -0.60
C GLN A 181 20.17 -2.32 -0.75
N TYR A 182 19.29 -2.04 0.18
CA TYR A 182 17.88 -2.41 0.16
C TYR A 182 17.04 -1.17 0.49
N ARG A 183 15.80 -1.15 0.05
CA ARG A 183 14.82 -0.11 0.35
C ARG A 183 13.81 -0.65 1.35
N MET A 184 13.43 0.19 2.30
CA MET A 184 12.37 -0.05 3.26
C MET A 184 11.25 0.96 2.99
N ASP A 185 10.11 0.45 2.56
CA ASP A 185 8.90 1.23 2.33
C ASP A 185 7.92 0.96 3.47
N GLN A 186 7.40 2.02 4.09
CA GLN A 186 6.50 1.93 5.22
C GLN A 186 5.25 2.76 4.95
N VAL A 187 4.08 2.15 5.04
CA VAL A 187 2.79 2.83 4.92
C VAL A 187 2.01 2.70 6.21
N THR A 188 1.45 3.82 6.66
CA THR A 188 0.62 3.87 7.87
C THR A 188 -0.77 4.36 7.54
N ILE A 189 -1.75 3.56 7.95
CA ILE A 189 -3.16 3.86 7.87
C ILE A 189 -3.63 4.35 9.24
N GLY A 190 -4.44 5.40 9.25
CA GLY A 190 -5.21 5.83 10.42
C GLY A 190 -6.70 5.62 10.14
N LEU A 191 -7.41 4.99 11.08
CA LEU A 191 -8.86 4.84 11.05
C LEU A 191 -9.47 5.21 12.39
N ARG A 192 -10.63 5.85 12.33
CA ARG A 192 -11.47 6.12 13.50
C ARG A 192 -12.93 5.80 13.20
N SER A 193 -13.65 5.34 14.22
CA SER A 193 -15.10 5.18 14.18
C SER A 193 -15.76 6.23 15.04
N VAL A 194 -16.76 6.93 14.50
CA VAL A 194 -17.47 8.03 15.16
C VAL A 194 -18.96 7.70 15.24
N ASP A 195 -19.55 7.83 16.44
CA ASP A 195 -21.01 7.76 16.60
C ASP A 195 -21.64 9.01 15.99
N ILE A 196 -22.50 8.81 14.98
CA ILE A 196 -23.13 9.92 14.26
C ILE A 196 -24.13 10.72 15.11
N ARG A 197 -24.62 10.16 16.22
CA ARG A 197 -25.63 10.81 17.07
C ARG A 197 -24.99 11.79 18.04
N THR A 198 -23.82 11.42 18.56
CA THR A 198 -23.12 12.16 19.62
C THR A 198 -21.88 12.90 19.10
N GLY A 199 -21.35 12.51 17.94
CA GLY A 199 -20.05 12.97 17.44
C GLY A 199 -18.87 12.36 18.20
N GLN A 200 -19.10 11.41 19.12
CA GLN A 200 -18.05 10.80 19.91
C GLN A 200 -17.18 9.88 19.03
N VAL A 201 -15.86 10.06 19.11
CA VAL A 201 -14.91 9.09 18.56
C VAL A 201 -14.93 7.85 19.47
N LEU A 202 -15.44 6.75 18.93
CA LEU A 202 -15.57 5.49 19.63
C LEU A 202 -14.25 4.72 19.64
N GLN A 203 -13.58 4.63 18.49
CA GLN A 203 -12.32 3.91 18.33
C GLN A 203 -11.36 4.66 17.44
N THR A 204 -10.07 4.49 17.71
CA THR A 204 -8.97 5.04 16.93
C THR A 204 -7.88 3.99 16.79
N VAL A 205 -7.56 3.61 15.56
CA VAL A 205 -6.55 2.61 15.25
C VAL A 205 -5.57 3.17 14.24
N SER A 206 -4.32 2.76 14.38
CA SER A 206 -3.30 3.00 13.37
C SER A 206 -2.54 1.71 13.11
N THR A 207 -2.38 1.39 11.83
CA THR A 207 -1.68 0.18 11.40
C THR A 207 -0.62 0.55 10.40
N THR A 208 0.56 -0.01 10.61
CA THR A 208 1.73 0.25 9.77
C THR A 208 2.14 -1.05 9.10
N LYS A 209 2.28 -1.00 7.76
CA LYS A 209 2.86 -2.09 6.99
C LYS A 209 4.22 -1.66 6.47
N THR A 210 5.24 -2.46 6.79
CA THR A 210 6.61 -2.30 6.27
C THR A 210 6.87 -3.35 5.21
N ILE A 211 7.57 -2.95 4.15
CA ILE A 211 7.98 -3.76 3.01
C ILE A 211 9.47 -3.55 2.83
N PHE A 212 10.21 -4.64 2.67
CA PHE A 212 11.61 -4.57 2.30
C PHE A 212 11.76 -4.96 0.84
N SER A 213 12.53 -4.19 0.09
CA SER A 213 12.88 -4.50 -1.30
C SER A 213 14.38 -4.35 -1.55
N TYR A 214 14.94 -5.11 -2.47
CA TYR A 214 16.33 -4.92 -2.90
C TYR A 214 16.48 -5.20 -4.39
N GLU A 215 17.41 -4.50 -5.03
CA GLU A 215 17.66 -4.63 -6.46
C GLU A 215 18.51 -5.87 -6.74
N VAL A 216 17.99 -6.80 -7.55
CA VAL A 216 18.66 -8.05 -7.94
C VAL A 216 19.36 -7.90 -9.30
N ARG A 217 18.77 -7.12 -10.21
CA ARG A 217 19.31 -6.72 -11.52
C ARG A 217 18.84 -5.29 -11.81
N PRO A 218 19.47 -4.54 -12.72
CA PRO A 218 18.97 -3.22 -13.12
C PRO A 218 17.46 -3.26 -13.41
N SER A 219 16.69 -2.46 -12.67
CA SER A 219 15.23 -2.37 -12.75
C SER A 219 14.44 -3.62 -12.33
N VAL A 220 15.08 -4.60 -11.68
CA VAL A 220 14.45 -5.81 -11.13
C VAL A 220 14.66 -5.87 -9.63
N TYR A 221 13.57 -5.71 -8.88
CA TYR A 221 13.57 -5.70 -7.43
C TYR A 221 12.93 -6.99 -6.88
N LYS A 222 13.37 -7.44 -5.70
CA LYS A 222 12.72 -8.51 -4.94
C LYS A 222 12.17 -7.95 -3.64
N PHE A 223 10.95 -8.35 -3.29
CA PHE A 223 10.22 -7.85 -2.13
C PHE A 223 10.07 -8.96 -1.07
N VAL A 224 10.12 -8.59 0.21
CA VAL A 224 9.99 -9.49 1.36
C VAL A 224 9.16 -8.83 2.46
N ASN A 225 8.15 -9.55 2.96
CA ASN A 225 7.33 -9.14 4.09
C ASN A 225 7.99 -9.54 5.43
N PHE A 226 7.81 -8.71 6.46
CA PHE A 226 8.34 -8.98 7.80
C PHE A 226 7.73 -10.20 8.48
N LYS A 227 6.43 -10.50 8.27
CA LYS A 227 5.73 -11.63 8.91
C LYS A 227 5.98 -13.00 8.24
N ASP A 228 6.28 -13.04 6.94
CA ASP A 228 6.33 -14.28 6.13
C ASP A 228 7.58 -15.15 6.34
N LEU A 229 8.45 -14.85 7.31
CA LEU A 229 9.66 -15.64 7.59
C LEU A 229 9.70 -16.27 8.99
N LEU A 230 8.72 -15.96 9.87
CA LEU A 230 8.57 -16.70 11.13
C LEU A 230 7.89 -18.07 10.91
N GLU A 231 7.06 -18.16 9.86
CA GLU A 231 6.60 -19.40 9.26
C GLU A 231 7.49 -19.69 8.04
N ILE A 232 8.04 -20.90 7.96
CA ILE A 232 8.98 -21.29 6.90
C ILE A 232 8.17 -21.54 5.61
N GLU A 233 7.69 -20.49 4.95
CA GLU A 233 7.24 -20.54 3.56
C GLU A 233 7.82 -19.34 2.81
N GLY A 234 9.01 -19.55 2.24
CA GLY A 234 9.72 -18.56 1.44
C GLY A 234 8.98 -18.23 0.14
N GLY A 235 8.01 -17.32 0.21
CA GLY A 235 7.40 -16.69 -0.95
C GLY A 235 8.37 -15.69 -1.58
N ILE A 236 9.03 -16.07 -2.68
CA ILE A 236 9.76 -15.11 -3.52
C ILE A 236 8.72 -14.39 -4.38
N THR A 237 8.27 -13.20 -3.94
CA THR A 237 7.48 -12.32 -4.80
C THR A 237 8.36 -11.24 -5.43
N THR A 238 8.34 -11.18 -6.76
CA THR A 238 9.14 -10.24 -7.55
C THR A 238 8.50 -8.88 -7.70
N ASN A 239 7.24 -8.72 -7.26
CA ASN A 239 6.55 -7.45 -7.23
C ASN A 239 5.58 -7.48 -6.05
N GLU A 240 5.84 -6.71 -5.00
CA GLU A 240 4.77 -6.32 -4.08
C GLU A 240 4.34 -4.91 -4.50
N PRO A 241 3.23 -4.75 -5.24
CA PRO A 241 2.73 -3.43 -5.57
C PRO A 241 2.47 -2.67 -4.28
N ALA A 242 2.90 -1.40 -4.19
CA ALA A 242 2.55 -0.51 -3.08
C ALA A 242 1.03 -0.54 -2.76
N GLN A 243 0.22 -0.82 -3.79
CA GLN A 243 -1.21 -1.06 -3.69
C GLN A 243 -1.60 -2.23 -2.77
N LEU A 244 -0.90 -3.37 -2.81
CA LEU A 244 -1.16 -4.52 -1.93
C LEU A 244 -0.85 -4.20 -0.47
N CYS A 245 0.15 -3.37 -0.23
CA CYS A 245 0.57 -3.03 1.12
C CYS A 245 -0.38 -2.03 1.77
N VAL A 246 -0.86 -1.05 0.99
CA VAL A 246 -1.97 -0.18 1.40
C VAL A 246 -3.22 -1.02 1.68
N LYS A 247 -3.56 -1.96 0.79
CA LYS A 247 -4.68 -2.88 0.97
C LYS A 247 -4.54 -3.67 2.28
N GLU A 248 -3.39 -4.30 2.52
CA GLU A 248 -3.16 -5.10 3.73
C GLU A 248 -3.23 -4.23 5.00
N ALA A 249 -2.64 -3.03 4.98
CA ALA A 249 -2.72 -2.11 6.10
C ALA A 249 -4.17 -1.67 6.38
N ILE A 250 -4.97 -1.41 5.35
CA ILE A 250 -6.40 -1.11 5.50
C ILE A 250 -7.16 -2.30 6.08
N GLU A 251 -6.92 -3.51 5.58
CA GLU A 251 -7.55 -4.74 6.09
C GLU A 251 -7.21 -4.95 7.57
N ALA A 252 -5.94 -4.77 7.95
CA ALA A 252 -5.49 -4.85 9.34
C ALA A 252 -6.16 -3.79 10.22
N ALA A 253 -6.27 -2.56 9.72
CA ALA A 253 -6.94 -1.48 10.44
C ALA A 253 -8.41 -1.81 10.71
N VAL A 254 -9.11 -2.39 9.73
CA VAL A 254 -10.50 -2.83 9.92
C VAL A 254 -10.59 -3.94 10.96
N VAL A 255 -9.69 -4.93 10.94
CA VAL A 255 -9.68 -6.00 11.96
C VAL A 255 -9.42 -5.43 13.36
N HIS A 256 -8.39 -4.60 13.53
CA HIS A 256 -8.10 -3.96 14.82
C HIS A 256 -9.27 -3.10 15.31
N LEU A 257 -9.88 -2.32 14.41
CA LEU A 257 -11.03 -1.49 14.73
C LEU A 257 -12.18 -2.37 15.23
N THR A 258 -12.52 -3.45 14.52
CA THR A 258 -13.53 -4.43 14.94
C THR A 258 -13.22 -5.03 16.31
N VAL A 259 -12.00 -5.51 16.52
CA VAL A 259 -11.60 -6.16 17.77
C VAL A 259 -11.62 -5.19 18.96
N GLN A 260 -11.18 -3.94 18.77
CA GLN A 260 -11.27 -2.91 19.81
C GLN A 260 -12.72 -2.53 20.12
N GLY A 261 -13.56 -2.38 19.10
CA GLY A 261 -14.98 -2.13 19.34
C GLY A 261 -15.70 -3.29 20.03
N LEU A 262 -15.22 -4.53 19.88
CA LEU A 262 -15.72 -5.67 20.64
C LEU A 262 -15.31 -5.59 22.11
N LYS A 263 -14.04 -5.26 22.37
CA LYS A 263 -13.50 -5.05 23.72
C LYS A 263 -14.31 -4.00 24.49
N ASP A 264 -14.61 -2.88 23.85
CA ASP A 264 -15.31 -1.75 24.46
C ASP A 264 -16.84 -1.87 24.35
N ARG A 265 -17.34 -3.00 23.82
CA ARG A 265 -18.77 -3.32 23.68
C ARG A 265 -19.56 -2.34 22.80
N ASN A 266 -18.90 -1.69 21.84
CA ASN A 266 -19.57 -0.88 20.80
C ASN A 266 -20.36 -1.76 19.82
N TRP A 267 -19.97 -3.03 19.68
CA TRP A 267 -20.71 -4.08 18.98
C TRP A 267 -20.47 -5.42 19.64
N VAL A 268 -21.29 -6.43 19.31
CA VAL A 268 -21.38 -7.69 20.05
C VAL A 268 -21.30 -8.89 19.11
N LEU A 269 -20.60 -9.94 19.53
CA LEU A 269 -20.54 -11.23 18.85
C LEU A 269 -21.90 -11.91 18.80
N ARG A 270 -22.13 -12.72 17.77
CA ARG A 270 -23.31 -13.60 17.74
C ARG A 270 -23.25 -14.65 18.86
N ASN A 271 -22.07 -15.17 19.12
CA ASN A 271 -21.77 -16.10 20.21
C ASN A 271 -20.65 -15.52 21.07
N GLU A 272 -20.93 -15.28 22.35
CA GLU A 272 -19.95 -14.65 23.26
C GLU A 272 -18.70 -15.50 23.48
N ASN A 273 -18.80 -16.83 23.34
CA ASN A 273 -17.66 -17.73 23.46
C ASN A 273 -16.62 -17.53 22.35
N ASP A 274 -17.01 -16.96 21.21
CA ASP A 274 -16.11 -16.68 20.08
C ASP A 274 -15.06 -15.62 20.44
N TRP A 275 -15.25 -14.89 21.54
CA TRP A 275 -14.25 -13.96 22.10
C TRP A 275 -12.89 -14.62 22.28
N ASN A 276 -12.86 -15.90 22.65
CA ASN A 276 -11.62 -16.64 22.93
C ASN A 276 -10.95 -17.21 21.66
N LEU A 277 -11.49 -16.95 20.47
CA LEU A 277 -10.88 -17.43 19.23
C LEU A 277 -9.49 -16.81 19.01
N PRO A 278 -8.52 -17.58 18.45
CA PRO A 278 -7.16 -17.11 18.24
C PRO A 278 -7.07 -15.80 17.47
N VAL A 279 -7.92 -15.61 16.44
CA VAL A 279 -7.94 -14.39 15.64
C VAL A 279 -8.22 -13.16 16.51
N ILE A 280 -9.25 -13.17 17.37
CA ILE A 280 -9.54 -12.03 18.26
C ILE A 280 -8.40 -11.82 19.25
N GLN A 281 -7.96 -12.89 19.90
CA GLN A 281 -6.94 -12.82 20.95
C GLN A 281 -5.59 -12.33 20.43
N ASN A 282 -5.21 -12.69 19.21
CA ASN A 282 -3.98 -12.21 18.59
C ASN A 282 -4.00 -10.71 18.36
N TYR A 283 -5.07 -10.15 17.78
CA TYR A 283 -5.19 -8.71 17.53
C TYR A 283 -5.32 -7.90 18.83
N LEU A 284 -5.93 -8.46 19.89
CA LEU A 284 -5.94 -7.85 21.23
C LEU A 284 -4.53 -7.80 21.85
N ARG A 285 -3.77 -8.89 21.70
CA ARG A 285 -2.38 -8.97 22.18
C ARG A 285 -1.48 -7.99 21.43
N GLU A 286 -1.60 -7.91 20.11
CA GLU A 286 -0.86 -6.93 19.30
C GLU A 286 -1.14 -5.49 19.74
N ALA A 287 -2.42 -5.14 19.97
CA ALA A 287 -2.78 -3.81 20.46
C ALA A 287 -2.21 -3.50 21.86
N THR A 288 -2.15 -4.51 22.74
CA THR A 288 -1.56 -4.38 24.08
C THR A 288 -0.04 -4.24 23.99
N ASN A 289 0.61 -5.04 23.13
CA ASN A 289 2.04 -5.00 22.91
C ASN A 289 2.48 -3.64 22.39
N TYR A 290 1.75 -3.05 21.43
CA TYR A 290 1.99 -1.68 20.95
C TYR A 290 2.07 -0.65 22.09
N ALA A 291 1.18 -0.74 23.08
CA ALA A 291 1.19 0.16 24.24
C ALA A 291 2.38 -0.09 25.21
N SER A 292 3.05 -1.24 25.11
CA SER A 292 4.07 -1.70 26.06
C SER A 292 5.51 -1.71 25.53
N VAL A 293 5.72 -1.53 24.23
CA VAL A 293 7.08 -1.50 23.64
C VAL A 293 7.69 -0.11 23.86
N PRO A 294 8.73 0.03 24.71
CA PRO A 294 9.50 1.27 24.75
C PRO A 294 10.16 1.51 23.40
N LEU A 295 10.21 2.78 22.96
CA LEU A 295 10.94 3.23 21.77
C LEU A 295 12.45 2.96 21.95
N ASN A 296 12.88 1.71 21.79
CA ASN A 296 14.29 1.40 21.60
C ASN A 296 14.61 1.67 20.14
N MET A 297 14.88 2.94 19.83
CA MET A 297 15.63 3.25 18.62
C MET A 297 16.98 2.52 18.73
N PRO A 298 17.39 1.72 17.75
CA PRO A 298 18.77 1.28 17.70
C PRO A 298 19.62 2.54 17.62
N ALA A 299 20.39 2.80 18.68
CA ALA A 299 21.34 3.90 18.69
C ALA A 299 22.25 3.74 17.47
N ASP A 300 22.33 4.76 16.63
CA ASP A 300 23.36 4.86 15.61
C ASP A 300 24.71 4.72 16.31
N SER A 301 25.37 3.58 16.15
CA SER A 301 26.68 3.30 16.70
C SER A 301 27.77 4.02 15.90
N ASN A 302 27.57 5.31 15.63
CA ASN A 302 28.52 6.22 14.99
C ASN A 302 28.44 7.60 15.63
N THR A 303 28.51 7.66 16.96
CA THR A 303 29.11 8.82 17.61
C THR A 303 30.59 8.51 17.78
N THR A 304 31.39 8.96 16.82
CA THR A 304 32.83 9.12 17.00
C THR A 304 33.05 9.88 18.30
N ALA A 305 33.71 9.22 19.25
CA ALA A 305 34.16 9.85 20.48
C ALA A 305 35.05 11.05 20.11
N VAL A 306 34.53 12.26 20.34
CA VAL A 306 35.36 13.46 20.38
C VAL A 306 36.22 13.32 21.62
N SER A 307 37.51 13.04 21.41
CA SER A 307 38.53 13.05 22.45
C SER A 307 38.53 14.42 23.13
N PRO A 308 38.53 14.52 24.47
CA PRO A 308 38.71 15.80 25.13
C PRO A 308 40.12 16.33 24.83
N ALA A 309 40.19 17.63 24.50
CA ALA A 309 41.43 18.35 24.28
C ALA A 309 42.33 18.30 25.54
N PRO A 310 43.67 18.29 25.38
CA PRO A 310 44.58 18.34 26.51
C PRO A 310 44.44 19.68 27.24
N LYS A 311 44.37 19.62 28.57
CA LYS A 311 44.53 20.80 29.42
C LYS A 311 46.03 21.09 29.53
N ASP A 312 46.48 22.12 28.82
CA ASP A 312 47.78 22.73 29.08
C ASP A 312 47.67 23.75 30.23
N LEU A 313 48.79 23.89 30.95
CA LEU A 313 49.03 24.78 32.09
C LEU A 313 48.71 26.26 31.81
#